data_AF-A0A9D4MGJ2-F1
#
_entry.id   AF-A0A9D4MGJ2-F1
#
_cell.length_a   1.000
_cell.length_b   1.000
_cell.length_c   1.000
_cell.angle_alpha   90.00
_cell.angle_beta   90.00
_cell.angle_gamma   90.00
#
_symmetry.space_group_name_H-M   'P 1'
#
loop_
_entity.id
_entity.type
_entity.pdbx_description
1 polymer ?
#
loop_
_entity_poly.entity_id
_entity_poly.type
_entity_poly.pdbx_seq_one_letter_code
_entity_poly.pdbx_strand_id
1 'polypeptide(L)'
;METRHRPGHGPEVPVIRVEAEGYDDKKTDRKRHTDRFHWDIWLFLALDNWIFDFGRPIAALFVPLEWSPLNKPSIGDYFHMAYNVITPFCLLKLLDRCPRKPSSTLVYLSIITFVMGASIHLVGDSVDHRLVHLGYQLHLSVRDNPIMQRLQPPQLIDSFELLYSYDEEIGHLMWYIPFFISLVLYFVGCFKSKHDATRTRSGVTWWLLMLVSAVYYWYLVTEGQIFSVYALTCAAMCMTVIVQRSRGNVLDINGRFLLYTFATTMALTAAWVAFLWSDPVLRAKYPGLIYVPEPWSYYTLHVKK
;
A
#
# COMPACT_ATOMS: atom_id res chain seq x y z
N MET A 1 -74.54 60.91 -19.31
CA MET A 1 -74.72 59.55 -19.86
C MET A 1 -73.43 59.24 -20.59
N GLU A 2 -72.47 58.63 -19.89
CA GLU A 2 -71.09 58.51 -20.34
C GLU A 2 -70.58 57.12 -19.89
N THR A 3 -70.35 56.24 -20.86
CA THR A 3 -69.96 54.84 -20.66
C THR A 3 -68.44 54.74 -20.52
N ARG A 4 -67.95 54.41 -19.31
CA ARG A 4 -66.53 54.11 -19.06
C ARG A 4 -66.24 52.62 -19.21
N HIS A 5 -65.38 52.31 -20.18
CA HIS A 5 -64.75 51.01 -20.42
C HIS A 5 -63.89 50.54 -19.22
N ARG A 6 -64.02 49.26 -18.84
CA ARG A 6 -63.05 48.54 -17.99
C ARG A 6 -61.89 48.01 -18.85
N PRO A 7 -60.61 48.22 -18.49
CA PRO A 7 -59.50 47.46 -19.06
C PRO A 7 -59.36 46.11 -18.36
N GLY A 8 -59.19 45.06 -19.14
CA GLY A 8 -59.07 43.68 -18.69
C GLY A 8 -57.78 43.38 -17.93
N HIS A 9 -57.86 42.36 -17.07
CA HIS A 9 -56.72 41.74 -16.38
C HIS A 9 -55.70 41.20 -17.39
N GLY A 10 -54.46 41.67 -17.29
CA GLY A 10 -53.30 41.01 -17.90
C GLY A 10 -52.96 39.71 -17.15
N PRO A 11 -52.28 38.76 -17.80
CA PRO A 11 -51.96 37.47 -17.21
C PRO A 11 -50.90 37.61 -16.10
N GLU A 12 -51.11 36.90 -14.98
CA GLU A 12 -50.12 36.73 -13.93
C GLU A 12 -48.87 36.04 -14.49
N VAL A 13 -47.72 36.69 -14.37
CA VAL A 13 -46.42 36.07 -14.65
C VAL A 13 -46.11 35.11 -13.50
N PRO A 14 -45.93 33.80 -13.75
CA PRO A 14 -45.49 32.89 -12.71
C PRO A 14 -44.04 33.24 -12.36
N VAL A 15 -43.81 33.67 -11.12
CA VAL A 15 -42.46 33.78 -10.56
C VAL A 15 -41.92 32.35 -10.47
N ILE A 16 -41.10 31.96 -11.45
CA ILE A 16 -40.32 30.72 -11.40
C ILE A 16 -39.36 30.87 -10.22
N ARG A 17 -39.68 30.19 -9.12
CA ARG A 17 -38.76 30.00 -8.00
C ARG A 17 -37.67 29.04 -8.48
N VAL A 18 -36.61 29.60 -9.06
CA VAL A 18 -35.46 28.84 -9.57
C VAL A 18 -34.88 28.02 -8.41
N GLU A 19 -34.70 26.73 -8.68
CA GLU A 19 -34.16 25.67 -7.82
C GLU A 19 -32.81 26.05 -7.17
N ALA A 20 -32.84 26.82 -6.09
CA ALA A 20 -31.67 27.02 -5.24
C ALA A 20 -31.40 25.79 -4.34
N GLU A 21 -32.44 25.00 -4.06
CA GLU A 21 -32.36 23.83 -3.15
C GLU A 21 -31.54 22.68 -3.76
N GLY A 22 -31.56 22.46 -5.08
CA GLY A 22 -30.85 21.36 -5.73
C GLY A 22 -29.34 21.56 -5.94
N TYR A 23 -28.88 22.81 -6.00
CA TYR A 23 -27.44 23.12 -6.13
C TYR A 23 -26.72 23.06 -4.79
N ASP A 24 -27.36 23.53 -3.72
CA ASP A 24 -26.80 23.49 -2.38
C ASP A 24 -26.74 22.05 -1.86
N ASP A 25 -27.78 21.23 -2.12
CA ASP A 25 -27.85 19.83 -1.69
C ASP A 25 -26.73 18.97 -2.31
N LYS A 26 -26.43 19.15 -3.61
CA LYS A 26 -25.29 18.48 -4.29
C LYS A 26 -23.92 18.94 -3.76
N LYS A 27 -23.80 20.19 -3.32
CA LYS A 27 -22.57 20.75 -2.72
C LYS A 27 -22.38 20.25 -1.29
N THR A 28 -23.45 20.19 -0.51
CA THR A 28 -23.45 19.64 0.86
C THR A 28 -23.21 18.13 0.84
N ASP A 29 -23.79 17.39 -0.10
CA ASP A 29 -23.60 15.93 -0.19
C ASP A 29 -22.16 15.60 -0.64
N ARG A 30 -21.59 16.36 -1.60
CA ARG A 30 -20.15 16.27 -1.92
C ARG A 30 -19.25 16.62 -0.72
N LYS A 31 -19.54 17.70 0.01
CA LYS A 31 -18.79 18.07 1.23
C LYS A 31 -18.89 16.99 2.32
N ARG A 32 -20.07 16.37 2.48
CA ARG A 32 -20.35 15.33 3.47
C ARG A 32 -19.69 13.98 3.14
N HIS A 33 -19.35 13.75 1.87
CA HIS A 33 -18.60 12.57 1.44
C HIS A 33 -17.09 12.74 1.62
N THR A 34 -16.55 13.95 1.48
CA THR A 34 -15.10 14.23 1.63
C THR A 34 -14.60 14.25 3.08
N ASP A 35 -15.50 14.38 4.06
CA ASP A 35 -15.14 14.47 5.48
C ASP A 35 -15.22 13.15 6.26
N ARG A 36 -15.69 12.07 5.62
CA ARG A 36 -15.79 10.76 6.26
C ARG A 36 -14.47 10.00 6.15
N PHE A 37 -14.08 9.37 7.25
CA PHE A 37 -12.98 8.42 7.23
C PHE A 37 -13.41 7.18 6.43
N HIS A 38 -12.61 6.79 5.44
CA HIS A 38 -12.87 5.64 4.59
C HIS A 38 -12.50 4.33 5.30
N TRP A 39 -13.07 4.11 6.49
CA TRP A 39 -12.69 3.00 7.37
C TRP A 39 -12.83 1.63 6.71
N ASP A 40 -13.81 1.46 5.83
CA ASP A 40 -14.13 0.21 5.16
C ASP A 40 -13.02 -0.18 4.18
N ILE A 41 -12.60 0.72 3.28
CA ILE A 41 -11.52 0.42 2.34
C ILE A 41 -10.17 0.23 3.04
N TRP A 42 -9.91 1.01 4.10
CA TRP A 42 -8.68 0.86 4.90
C TRP A 42 -8.68 -0.45 5.69
N LEU A 43 -9.84 -0.88 6.21
CA LEU A 43 -9.98 -2.18 6.86
C LEU A 43 -9.78 -3.31 5.85
N PHE A 44 -10.40 -3.25 4.68
CA PHE A 44 -10.20 -4.26 3.63
C PHE A 44 -8.74 -4.35 3.21
N LEU A 45 -8.09 -3.22 2.95
CA LEU A 45 -6.67 -3.19 2.59
C LEU A 45 -5.78 -3.71 3.72
N ALA A 46 -6.09 -3.39 4.99
CA ALA A 46 -5.35 -3.93 6.12
C ALA A 46 -5.51 -5.44 6.24
N LEU A 47 -6.73 -5.96 6.13
CA LEU A 47 -6.99 -7.41 6.18
C LEU A 47 -6.32 -8.14 5.01
N ASP A 48 -6.44 -7.61 3.80
CA ASP A 48 -5.82 -8.14 2.59
C ASP A 48 -4.29 -8.25 2.75
N ASN A 49 -3.64 -7.16 3.14
CA ASN A 49 -2.22 -7.10 3.44
C ASN A 49 -1.78 -8.09 4.55
N TRP A 50 -2.52 -8.16 5.66
CA TRP A 50 -2.16 -9.04 6.77
C TRP A 50 -2.39 -10.52 6.48
N ILE A 51 -3.47 -10.85 5.77
CA ILE A 51 -3.87 -12.24 5.52
C ILE A 51 -3.11 -12.80 4.31
N PHE A 52 -3.08 -12.06 3.20
CA PHE A 52 -2.64 -12.61 1.92
C PHE A 52 -1.19 -12.26 1.56
N ASP A 53 -0.66 -11.16 2.09
CA ASP A 53 0.77 -10.85 1.93
C ASP A 53 1.57 -11.35 3.14
N PHE A 54 1.34 -10.80 4.33
CA PHE A 54 2.06 -11.24 5.54
C PHE A 54 1.74 -12.68 5.96
N GLY A 55 0.49 -13.13 5.80
CA GLY A 55 0.10 -14.49 6.15
C GLY A 55 0.71 -15.56 5.24
N ARG A 56 1.25 -15.17 4.09
CA ARG A 56 1.86 -16.07 3.11
C ARG A 56 3.09 -16.82 3.65
N PRO A 57 4.15 -16.17 4.15
CA PRO A 57 5.29 -16.86 4.77
C PRO A 57 4.89 -17.64 6.03
N ILE A 58 3.86 -17.19 6.76
CA ILE A 58 3.32 -17.94 7.91
C ILE A 58 2.67 -19.25 7.45
N ALA A 59 1.82 -19.22 6.42
CA ALA A 59 1.23 -20.41 5.83
C ALA A 59 2.32 -21.37 5.32
N ALA A 60 3.34 -20.83 4.67
CA ALA A 60 4.50 -21.58 4.20
C ALA A 60 5.27 -22.31 5.32
N LEU A 61 5.27 -21.78 6.54
CA LEU A 61 5.95 -22.41 7.69
C LEU A 61 5.11 -23.43 8.43
N PHE A 62 3.80 -23.20 8.56
CA PHE A 62 2.93 -24.02 9.41
C PHE A 62 2.11 -25.06 8.64
N VAL A 63 2.00 -24.94 7.31
CA VAL A 63 1.27 -25.90 6.49
C VAL A 63 2.17 -27.09 6.15
N PRO A 64 1.77 -28.33 6.49
CA PRO A 64 2.56 -29.51 6.20
C PRO A 64 2.69 -29.79 4.70
N LEU A 65 3.84 -30.36 4.29
CA LEU A 65 4.11 -30.71 2.89
C LEU A 65 3.18 -31.81 2.34
N GLU A 66 2.55 -32.59 3.20
CA GLU A 66 1.53 -33.58 2.80
C GLU A 66 0.30 -32.90 2.19
N TRP A 67 -0.02 -31.69 2.67
CA TRP A 67 -1.15 -30.90 2.19
C TRP A 67 -0.76 -30.06 0.98
N SER A 68 0.50 -29.62 0.92
CA SER A 68 1.07 -28.94 -0.24
C SER A 68 2.41 -29.56 -0.66
N PRO A 69 2.36 -30.53 -1.59
CA PRO A 69 3.57 -31.12 -2.14
C PRO A 69 4.44 -30.08 -2.86
N LEU A 70 5.76 -30.25 -2.80
CA LEU A 70 6.75 -29.35 -3.40
C LEU A 70 6.65 -29.20 -4.93
N ASN A 71 5.83 -29.98 -5.63
CA ASN A 71 5.59 -29.85 -7.07
C ASN A 71 4.22 -29.26 -7.44
N LYS A 72 3.45 -28.76 -6.47
CA LYS A 72 2.13 -28.14 -6.66
C LYS A 72 2.04 -26.80 -5.93
N PRO A 73 1.14 -25.90 -6.33
CA PRO A 73 0.90 -24.66 -5.61
C PRO A 73 0.63 -24.89 -4.11
N SER A 74 1.24 -24.05 -3.27
CA SER A 74 1.07 -24.03 -1.83
C SER A 74 -0.07 -23.14 -1.38
N ILE A 75 -0.45 -23.28 -0.11
CA ILE A 75 -1.42 -22.36 0.50
C ILE A 75 -0.88 -20.93 0.46
N GLY A 76 0.43 -20.75 0.63
CA GLY A 76 1.10 -19.47 0.41
C GLY A 76 0.92 -18.96 -1.03
N ASP A 77 1.11 -19.84 -2.03
CA ASP A 77 0.91 -19.46 -3.43
C ASP A 77 -0.53 -19.00 -3.69
N TYR A 78 -1.53 -19.69 -3.12
CA TYR A 78 -2.93 -19.28 -3.23
C TYR A 78 -3.23 -17.95 -2.52
N PHE A 79 -2.59 -17.69 -1.38
CA PHE A 79 -2.69 -16.39 -0.69
C PHE A 79 -2.14 -15.29 -1.59
N HIS A 80 -0.98 -15.50 -2.19
CA HIS A 80 -0.40 -14.53 -3.12
C HIS A 80 -1.25 -14.32 -4.38
N MET A 81 -1.81 -15.39 -4.94
CA MET A 81 -2.73 -15.28 -6.08
C MET A 81 -3.96 -14.45 -5.71
N ALA A 82 -4.51 -14.63 -4.50
CA ALA A 82 -5.60 -13.80 -4.00
C ALA A 82 -5.15 -12.34 -3.82
N TYR A 83 -3.97 -12.10 -3.23
CA TYR A 83 -3.37 -10.78 -3.10
C TYR A 83 -3.25 -10.05 -4.45
N ASN A 84 -2.81 -10.77 -5.49
CA ASN A 84 -2.66 -10.27 -6.87
C ASN A 84 -3.97 -9.90 -7.55
N VAL A 85 -5.12 -10.29 -7.00
CA VAL A 85 -6.46 -9.94 -7.50
C VAL A 85 -7.11 -8.88 -6.63
N ILE A 86 -7.02 -9.05 -5.30
CA ILE A 86 -7.73 -8.23 -4.32
C ILE A 86 -7.03 -6.87 -4.15
N THR A 87 -5.70 -6.85 -4.00
CA THR A 87 -4.97 -5.59 -3.80
C THR A 87 -5.20 -4.58 -4.94
N PRO A 88 -5.06 -4.96 -6.23
CA PRO A 88 -5.34 -4.05 -7.34
C PRO A 88 -6.76 -3.49 -7.31
N PHE A 89 -7.74 -4.32 -6.97
CA PHE A 89 -9.13 -3.91 -6.82
C PHE A 89 -9.29 -2.91 -5.66
N CYS A 90 -8.66 -3.16 -4.52
CA CYS A 90 -8.67 -2.25 -3.37
C CYS A 90 -8.01 -0.92 -3.70
N LEU A 91 -6.87 -0.91 -4.42
CA LEU A 91 -6.20 0.31 -4.86
C LEU A 91 -7.06 1.11 -5.85
N LEU A 92 -7.71 0.46 -6.81
CA LEU A 92 -8.67 1.11 -7.72
C LEU A 92 -9.81 1.74 -6.93
N LYS A 93 -10.41 1.03 -5.97
CA LYS A 93 -11.48 1.56 -5.12
C LYS A 93 -11.02 2.69 -4.21
N LEU A 94 -9.78 2.64 -3.71
CA LEU A 94 -9.18 3.71 -2.94
C LEU A 94 -9.05 4.99 -3.79
N LEU A 95 -8.54 4.85 -5.01
CA LEU A 95 -8.33 5.95 -5.95
C LEU A 95 -9.66 6.51 -6.50
N ASP A 96 -10.68 5.67 -6.70
CA ASP A 96 -12.04 6.10 -7.05
C ASP A 96 -12.68 7.00 -5.97
N ARG A 97 -12.35 6.74 -4.71
CA ARG A 97 -12.80 7.51 -3.54
C ARG A 97 -11.92 8.71 -3.24
N CYS A 98 -10.87 8.94 -4.03
CA CYS A 98 -10.02 10.09 -3.84
C CYS A 98 -10.83 11.40 -4.01
N PRO A 99 -10.79 12.34 -3.05
CA PRO A 99 -11.56 13.59 -3.15
C PRO A 99 -11.24 14.40 -4.42
N ARG A 100 -9.99 14.29 -4.90
CA ARG A 100 -9.55 14.84 -6.19
C ARG A 100 -9.12 13.70 -7.09
N LYS A 101 -9.88 13.43 -8.14
CA LYS A 101 -9.62 12.31 -9.04
C LYS A 101 -8.25 12.46 -9.72
N PRO A 102 -7.34 11.48 -9.58
CA PRO A 102 -6.10 11.44 -10.33
C PRO A 102 -6.38 11.14 -11.82
N SER A 103 -5.35 11.30 -12.66
CA SER A 103 -5.43 10.91 -14.07
C SER A 103 -5.71 9.42 -14.21
N SER A 104 -6.76 9.04 -14.94
CA SER A 104 -7.12 7.64 -15.17
C SER A 104 -5.98 6.85 -15.79
N THR A 105 -5.23 7.43 -16.74
CA THR A 105 -4.07 6.78 -17.35
C THR A 105 -3.00 6.44 -16.32
N LEU A 106 -2.71 7.36 -15.40
CA LEU A 106 -1.71 7.13 -14.35
C LEU A 106 -2.19 6.04 -13.38
N VAL A 107 -3.47 6.04 -13.02
CA VAL A 107 -4.06 4.97 -12.19
C VAL A 107 -3.91 3.62 -12.86
N TYR A 108 -4.39 3.45 -14.10
CA TYR A 108 -4.35 2.16 -14.77
C TYR A 108 -2.93 1.66 -15.03
N LEU A 109 -2.00 2.54 -15.46
CA LEU A 109 -0.60 2.16 -15.61
C LEU A 109 0.01 1.71 -14.28
N SER A 110 -0.26 2.43 -13.19
CA SER A 110 0.23 2.02 -11.86
C SER A 110 -0.30 0.64 -11.48
N ILE A 111 -1.61 0.40 -11.67
CA ILE A 111 -2.24 -0.88 -11.32
C ILE A 111 -1.73 -2.04 -12.20
N ILE A 112 -1.57 -1.82 -13.51
CA ILE A 112 -1.06 -2.85 -14.43
C ILE A 112 0.39 -3.20 -14.09
N THR A 113 1.24 -2.19 -13.86
CA THR A 113 2.64 -2.41 -13.45
C THR A 113 2.70 -3.14 -12.11
N PHE A 114 1.87 -2.76 -11.14
CA PHE A 114 1.73 -3.45 -9.86
C PHE A 114 1.40 -4.94 -10.05
N VAL A 115 0.37 -5.27 -10.84
CA VAL A 115 -0.03 -6.67 -11.06
C VAL A 115 1.09 -7.46 -11.73
N MET A 116 1.81 -6.85 -12.68
CA MET A 116 2.94 -7.51 -13.33
C MET A 116 4.07 -7.80 -12.34
N GLY A 117 4.46 -6.81 -11.52
CA GLY A 117 5.50 -6.99 -10.50
C GLY A 117 5.13 -8.05 -9.46
N ALA A 118 3.93 -7.97 -8.90
CA ALA A 118 3.47 -8.92 -7.89
C ALA A 118 3.25 -10.35 -8.46
N SER A 119 2.99 -10.49 -9.77
CA SER A 119 2.94 -11.80 -10.44
C SER A 119 4.34 -12.40 -10.64
N ILE A 120 5.35 -11.58 -10.92
CA ILE A 120 6.75 -12.03 -10.99
C ILE A 120 7.19 -12.48 -9.59
N HIS A 121 6.89 -11.67 -8.57
CA HIS A 121 7.23 -11.97 -7.17
C HIS A 121 6.57 -13.26 -6.68
N LEU A 122 5.31 -13.51 -7.05
CA LEU A 122 4.63 -14.79 -6.79
C LEU A 122 5.45 -16.00 -7.27
N VAL A 123 6.03 -15.93 -8.46
CA VAL A 123 6.78 -17.05 -9.01
C VAL A 123 8.12 -17.22 -8.30
N GLY A 124 8.82 -16.11 -8.02
CA GLY A 124 10.09 -16.14 -7.31
C GLY A 124 9.95 -16.66 -5.88
N ASP A 125 9.04 -16.08 -5.09
CA ASP A 125 8.74 -16.48 -3.72
C ASP A 125 8.27 -17.95 -3.61
N SER A 126 7.48 -18.43 -4.59
CA SER A 126 7.06 -19.85 -4.62
C SER A 126 8.24 -20.81 -4.82
N VAL A 127 9.23 -20.42 -5.63
CA VAL A 127 10.45 -21.22 -5.84
C VAL A 127 11.35 -21.13 -4.62
N ASP A 128 11.54 -19.94 -4.06
CA ASP A 128 12.40 -19.73 -2.89
C ASP A 128 11.88 -20.51 -1.67
N HIS A 129 10.58 -20.50 -1.41
CA HIS A 129 9.96 -21.30 -0.35
C HIS A 129 10.30 -22.79 -0.46
N ARG A 130 10.25 -23.36 -1.68
CA ARG A 130 10.58 -24.76 -1.93
C ARG A 130 12.08 -25.02 -1.72
N LEU A 131 12.93 -24.08 -2.11
CA LEU A 131 14.36 -24.15 -1.87
C LEU A 131 14.65 -24.13 -0.36
N VAL A 132 13.98 -23.30 0.43
CA VAL A 132 14.11 -23.27 1.90
C VAL A 132 13.78 -24.63 2.52
N HIS A 133 12.74 -25.32 2.02
CA HIS A 133 12.45 -26.70 2.44
C HIS A 133 13.54 -27.71 2.08
N LEU A 134 14.31 -27.45 1.02
CA LEU A 134 15.46 -28.26 0.60
C LEU A 134 16.75 -27.87 1.32
N GLY A 135 16.71 -26.91 2.26
CA GLY A 135 17.84 -26.46 3.05
C GLY A 135 18.53 -25.20 2.54
N TYR A 136 17.87 -24.43 1.66
CA TYR A 136 18.36 -23.12 1.23
C TYR A 136 18.43 -22.17 2.42
N GLN A 137 19.54 -21.45 2.53
CA GLN A 137 19.80 -20.51 3.61
C GLN A 137 19.55 -19.07 3.16
N LEU A 138 18.46 -18.45 3.61
CA LEU A 138 18.06 -17.07 3.23
C LEU A 138 19.09 -16.00 3.57
N HIS A 139 20.02 -16.27 4.48
CA HIS A 139 21.06 -15.32 4.84
C HIS A 139 22.29 -15.33 3.91
N LEU A 140 22.34 -16.26 2.94
CA LEU A 140 23.39 -16.37 1.93
C LEU A 140 22.87 -15.96 0.55
N SER A 141 23.79 -15.55 -0.33
CA SER A 141 23.47 -15.32 -1.75
C SER A 141 23.15 -16.63 -2.47
N VAL A 142 22.55 -16.54 -3.67
CA VAL A 142 22.25 -17.71 -4.52
C VAL A 142 23.54 -18.49 -4.84
N ARG A 143 24.63 -17.81 -5.25
CA ARG A 143 25.93 -18.47 -5.53
C ARG A 143 26.60 -19.08 -4.30
N ASP A 144 26.45 -18.44 -3.15
CA ASP A 144 27.09 -18.88 -1.90
C ASP A 144 26.31 -20.01 -1.22
N ASN A 145 25.07 -20.28 -1.65
CA ASN A 145 24.24 -21.27 -1.02
C ASN A 145 24.74 -22.70 -1.27
N PRO A 146 24.99 -23.52 -0.24
CA PRO A 146 25.55 -24.86 -0.40
C PRO A 146 24.70 -25.81 -1.26
N ILE A 147 23.36 -25.63 -1.26
CA ILE A 147 22.48 -26.47 -2.09
C ILE A 147 22.56 -26.09 -3.57
N MET A 148 22.80 -24.81 -3.87
CA MET A 148 22.91 -24.31 -5.24
C MET A 148 24.22 -24.75 -5.89
N GLN A 149 25.32 -24.73 -5.13
CA GLN A 149 26.64 -25.19 -5.58
C GLN A 149 26.69 -26.69 -5.94
N ARG A 150 25.70 -27.47 -5.49
CA ARG A 150 25.59 -28.91 -5.79
C ARG A 150 24.76 -29.21 -7.04
N LEU A 151 24.12 -28.20 -7.65
CA LEU A 151 23.29 -28.39 -8.83
C LEU A 151 24.11 -28.89 -10.03
N GLN A 152 23.48 -29.75 -10.84
CA GLN A 152 24.02 -30.25 -12.10
C GLN A 152 22.97 -30.07 -13.20
N PRO A 153 23.32 -29.46 -14.36
CA PRO A 153 24.64 -28.92 -14.68
C PRO A 153 24.94 -27.61 -13.91
N PRO A 154 26.21 -27.23 -13.68
CA PRO A 154 26.55 -26.04 -12.87
C PRO A 154 25.97 -24.72 -13.40
N GLN A 155 25.73 -24.63 -14.71
CA GLN A 155 25.11 -23.48 -15.37
C GLN A 155 23.66 -23.23 -14.91
N LEU A 156 23.02 -24.20 -14.25
CA LEU A 156 21.67 -24.01 -13.70
C LEU A 156 21.63 -22.91 -12.63
N ILE A 157 22.75 -22.67 -11.92
CA ILE A 157 22.88 -21.55 -10.97
C ILE A 157 22.56 -20.22 -11.65
N ASP A 158 22.99 -20.01 -12.90
CA ASP A 158 22.74 -18.76 -13.62
C ASP A 158 21.25 -18.55 -13.93
N SER A 159 20.46 -19.63 -14.02
CA SER A 159 19.00 -19.54 -14.16
C SER A 159 18.32 -19.14 -12.85
N PHE A 160 18.83 -19.61 -11.71
CA PHE A 160 18.35 -19.19 -10.39
C PHE A 160 18.76 -17.76 -10.06
N GLU A 161 19.96 -17.33 -10.46
CA GLU A 161 20.38 -15.93 -10.40
C GLU A 161 19.45 -15.04 -11.22
N LEU A 162 19.12 -15.44 -12.45
CA LEU A 162 18.17 -14.69 -13.28
C LEU A 162 16.78 -14.63 -12.63
N LEU A 163 16.29 -15.74 -12.07
CA LEU A 163 15.03 -15.77 -11.34
C LEU A 163 15.04 -14.82 -10.14
N TYR A 164 16.13 -14.83 -9.37
CA TYR A 164 16.33 -13.92 -8.24
C TYR A 164 16.35 -12.46 -8.70
N SER A 165 17.06 -12.12 -9.78
CA SER A 165 17.04 -10.76 -10.34
C SER A 165 15.64 -10.34 -10.82
N TYR A 166 14.89 -11.25 -11.44
CA TYR A 166 13.51 -10.96 -11.82
C TYR A 166 12.63 -10.68 -10.61
N ASP A 167 12.79 -11.42 -9.53
CA ASP A 167 12.00 -11.26 -8.32
C ASP A 167 12.43 -10.02 -7.52
N GLU A 168 13.66 -10.05 -7.00
CA GLU A 168 14.17 -9.12 -5.99
C GLU A 168 14.52 -7.73 -6.54
N GLU A 169 14.91 -7.64 -7.82
CA GLU A 169 15.25 -6.36 -8.44
C GLU A 169 14.07 -5.80 -9.25
N ILE A 170 13.52 -6.59 -10.17
CA ILE A 170 12.49 -6.11 -11.10
C ILE A 170 11.11 -6.19 -10.47
N GLY A 171 10.72 -7.37 -9.98
CA GLY A 171 9.40 -7.69 -9.43
C GLY A 171 9.07 -6.81 -8.23
N HIS A 172 9.97 -6.75 -7.25
CA HIS A 172 9.86 -5.87 -6.09
C HIS A 172 9.68 -4.40 -6.48
N LEU A 173 10.53 -3.82 -7.33
CA LEU A 173 10.37 -2.42 -7.73
C LEU A 173 9.04 -2.18 -8.47
N MET A 174 8.68 -3.07 -9.38
CA MET A 174 7.44 -3.02 -10.14
C MET A 174 6.19 -3.24 -9.30
N TRP A 175 6.31 -3.88 -8.15
CA TRP A 175 5.23 -4.04 -7.19
C TRP A 175 5.12 -2.81 -6.28
N TYR A 176 6.22 -2.45 -5.60
CA TYR A 176 6.22 -1.45 -4.55
C TYR A 176 6.12 -0.01 -5.06
N ILE A 177 6.81 0.35 -6.14
CA ILE A 177 6.76 1.72 -6.68
C ILE A 177 5.31 2.11 -7.03
N PRO A 178 4.56 1.36 -7.86
CA PRO A 178 3.17 1.72 -8.16
C PRO A 178 2.22 1.61 -6.97
N PHE A 179 2.49 0.71 -6.02
CA PHE A 179 1.74 0.67 -4.76
C PHE A 179 1.88 1.99 -3.99
N PHE A 180 3.11 2.46 -3.76
CA PHE A 180 3.35 3.74 -3.07
C PHE A 180 2.90 4.95 -3.89
N ILE A 181 3.03 4.93 -5.22
CA ILE A 181 2.45 5.97 -6.09
C ILE A 181 0.95 6.06 -5.88
N SER A 182 0.24 4.93 -5.82
CA SER A 182 -1.20 4.90 -5.58
C SER A 182 -1.56 5.55 -4.24
N LEU A 183 -0.80 5.27 -3.19
CA LEU A 183 -0.97 5.91 -1.88
C LEU A 183 -0.69 7.42 -1.92
N VAL A 184 0.34 7.85 -2.65
CA VAL A 184 0.66 9.28 -2.82
C VAL A 184 -0.43 10.01 -3.62
N LEU A 185 -0.93 9.41 -4.71
CA LEU A 185 -2.03 9.98 -5.50
C LEU A 185 -3.27 10.17 -4.65
N TYR A 186 -3.60 9.19 -3.82
CA TYR A 186 -4.68 9.31 -2.84
C TYR A 186 -4.39 10.42 -1.82
N PHE A 187 -3.17 10.47 -1.25
CA PHE A 187 -2.75 11.48 -0.27
C PHE A 187 -2.86 12.91 -0.80
N VAL A 188 -2.43 13.16 -2.03
CA VAL A 188 -2.51 14.48 -2.70
C VAL A 188 -3.96 14.97 -2.80
N GLY A 189 -4.92 14.05 -2.92
CA GLY A 189 -6.35 14.37 -2.92
C GLY A 189 -6.91 14.70 -1.54
N CYS A 190 -6.25 14.30 -0.45
CA CYS A 190 -6.76 14.42 0.93
C CYS A 190 -6.58 15.82 1.57
N PHE A 191 -6.56 16.88 0.76
CA PHE A 191 -6.37 18.25 1.23
C PHE A 191 -7.63 19.09 0.99
N LYS A 192 -8.10 19.76 2.04
CA LYS A 192 -9.25 20.69 1.98
C LYS A 192 -8.85 22.10 2.40
N SER A 193 -9.64 23.09 1.96
CA SER A 193 -9.45 24.47 2.39
C SER A 193 -9.61 24.57 3.91
N LYS A 194 -8.75 25.33 4.58
CA LYS A 194 -8.85 25.56 6.03
C LYS A 194 -10.20 26.15 6.45
N HIS A 195 -10.85 26.92 5.57
CA HIS A 195 -12.18 27.48 5.82
C HIS A 195 -13.27 26.40 5.86
N ASP A 196 -13.10 25.31 5.11
CA ASP A 196 -14.02 24.17 5.08
C ASP A 196 -13.62 23.07 6.10
N ALA A 197 -12.61 23.33 6.93
CA ALA A 197 -12.07 22.34 7.84
C ALA A 197 -12.93 22.19 9.10
N THR A 198 -13.91 21.29 9.04
CA THR A 198 -14.55 20.71 10.23
C THR A 198 -13.55 19.87 11.02
N ARG A 199 -13.53 20.04 12.35
CA ARG A 199 -12.67 19.26 13.26
C ARG A 199 -13.27 17.88 13.48
N THR A 200 -13.09 16.97 12.52
CA THR A 200 -13.40 15.55 12.73
C THR A 200 -12.37 14.95 13.69
N ARG A 201 -12.83 14.46 14.85
CA ARG A 201 -12.02 13.73 15.82
C ARG A 201 -11.75 12.31 15.33
N SER A 202 -10.53 11.82 15.52
CA SER A 202 -10.19 10.42 15.27
C SER A 202 -10.89 9.53 16.30
N GLY A 203 -11.72 8.60 15.83
CA GLY A 203 -12.34 7.58 16.67
C GLY A 203 -11.42 6.40 16.95
N VAL A 204 -11.88 5.44 17.75
CA VAL A 204 -11.11 4.23 18.10
C VAL A 204 -10.72 3.42 16.86
N THR A 205 -11.63 3.23 15.91
CA THR A 205 -11.39 2.52 14.64
C THR A 205 -10.23 3.13 13.85
N TRP A 206 -10.10 4.46 13.88
CA TRP A 206 -9.03 5.18 13.19
C TRP A 206 -7.67 4.84 13.80
N TRP A 207 -7.55 4.86 15.13
CA TRP A 207 -6.30 4.53 15.83
C TRP A 207 -5.91 3.08 15.69
N LEU A 208 -6.88 2.17 15.81
CA LEU A 208 -6.65 0.73 15.64
C LEU A 208 -6.13 0.42 14.23
N LEU A 209 -6.83 0.91 13.19
CA LEU A 209 -6.40 0.70 11.81
C LEU A 209 -5.05 1.33 11.54
N MET A 210 -4.78 2.52 12.09
CA MET A 210 -3.48 3.19 11.89
C MET A 210 -2.35 2.33 12.44
N LEU A 211 -2.49 1.81 13.66
CA LEU A 211 -1.47 0.97 14.28
C LEU A 211 -1.28 -0.36 13.52
N VAL A 212 -2.38 -1.05 13.21
CA VAL A 212 -2.35 -2.32 12.47
C VAL A 212 -1.73 -2.14 11.09
N SER A 213 -2.07 -1.07 10.38
CA SER A 213 -1.43 -0.74 9.10
C SER A 213 0.03 -0.37 9.28
N ALA A 214 0.39 0.43 10.30
CA ALA A 214 1.77 0.89 10.50
C ALA A 214 2.73 -0.26 10.78
N VAL A 215 2.30 -1.26 11.55
CA VAL A 215 3.07 -2.48 11.81
C VAL A 215 3.23 -3.30 10.52
N TYR A 216 2.18 -3.44 9.72
CA TYR A 216 2.30 -4.09 8.40
C TYR A 216 3.28 -3.36 7.49
N TYR A 217 3.17 -2.03 7.36
CA TYR A 217 4.11 -1.27 6.53
C TYR A 217 5.54 -1.32 7.07
N TRP A 218 5.73 -1.44 8.39
CA TRP A 218 7.06 -1.70 8.96
C TRP A 218 7.61 -3.04 8.48
N TYR A 219 6.80 -4.12 8.55
CA TYR A 219 7.17 -5.40 7.99
C TYR A 219 7.47 -5.29 6.50
N LEU A 220 6.59 -4.67 5.71
CA LEU A 220 6.75 -4.50 4.27
C LEU A 220 8.05 -3.77 3.90
N VAL A 221 8.38 -2.70 4.63
CA VAL A 221 9.57 -1.88 4.39
C VAL A 221 10.85 -2.60 4.76
N THR A 222 10.82 -3.40 5.83
CA THR A 222 12.00 -4.11 6.34
C THR A 222 12.21 -5.44 5.63
N GLU A 223 11.16 -6.20 5.39
CA GLU A 223 11.22 -7.48 4.69
C GLU A 223 11.45 -7.27 3.19
N GLY A 224 10.67 -6.41 2.53
CA GLY A 224 10.81 -6.15 1.10
C GLY A 224 12.05 -5.32 0.73
N GLN A 225 12.94 -5.00 1.67
CA GLN A 225 14.15 -4.20 1.45
C GLN A 225 13.93 -2.85 0.71
N ILE A 226 12.73 -2.28 0.85
CA ILE A 226 12.28 -1.09 0.08
C ILE A 226 12.38 0.24 0.83
N PHE A 227 13.23 0.31 1.85
CA PHE A 227 13.39 1.51 2.67
C PHE A 227 13.65 2.78 1.84
N SER A 228 14.43 2.68 0.77
CA SER A 228 14.69 3.81 -0.14
C SER A 228 13.41 4.35 -0.80
N VAL A 229 12.57 3.46 -1.36
CA VAL A 229 11.29 3.84 -1.99
C VAL A 229 10.35 4.44 -0.94
N TYR A 230 10.33 3.84 0.25
CA TYR A 230 9.52 4.31 1.36
C TYR A 230 9.94 5.70 1.87
N ALA A 231 11.25 5.94 2.01
CA ALA A 231 11.80 7.23 2.42
C ALA A 231 11.52 8.33 1.40
N LEU A 232 11.68 8.03 0.10
CA LEU A 232 11.31 8.94 -0.99
C LEU A 232 9.80 9.28 -0.96
N THR A 233 8.97 8.28 -0.66
CA THR A 233 7.52 8.47 -0.52
C THR A 233 7.19 9.38 0.68
N CYS A 234 7.82 9.15 1.83
CA CYS A 234 7.69 10.03 3.00
C CYS A 234 8.10 11.47 2.68
N ALA A 235 9.22 11.66 1.97
CA ALA A 235 9.68 12.97 1.53
C ALA A 235 8.66 13.64 0.61
N ALA A 236 8.11 12.90 -0.38
CA ALA A 236 7.06 13.41 -1.27
C ALA A 236 5.79 13.83 -0.52
N MET A 237 5.36 13.05 0.48
CA MET A 237 4.22 13.40 1.33
C MET A 237 4.50 14.66 2.16
N CYS A 238 5.69 14.77 2.78
CA CYS A 238 6.09 15.95 3.54
C CYS A 238 6.15 17.21 2.66
N MET A 239 6.76 17.13 1.47
CA MET A 239 6.80 18.23 0.50
C MET A 239 5.38 18.66 0.10
N THR A 240 4.49 17.69 -0.16
CA THR A 240 3.08 17.97 -0.47
C THR A 240 2.39 18.70 0.68
N VAL A 241 2.61 18.31 1.94
CA VAL A 241 2.07 18.99 3.12
C VAL A 241 2.57 20.44 3.20
N ILE A 242 3.87 20.67 3.00
CA ILE A 242 4.47 22.02 3.03
C ILE A 242 3.84 22.90 1.95
N VAL A 243 3.79 22.43 0.70
CA VAL A 243 3.23 23.17 -0.44
C VAL A 243 1.73 23.44 -0.27
N GLN A 244 0.98 22.48 0.27
CA GLN A 244 -0.46 22.69 0.46
C GLN A 244 -0.76 23.61 1.64
N ARG A 245 0.04 23.55 2.71
CA ARG A 245 -0.09 24.49 3.84
C ARG A 245 0.22 25.92 3.44
N SER A 246 1.23 26.16 2.59
CA SER A 246 1.52 27.50 2.08
C SER A 246 0.38 28.06 1.22
N ARG A 247 -0.46 27.19 0.65
CA ARG A 247 -1.69 27.53 -0.09
C ARG A 247 -2.95 27.61 0.79
N GLY A 248 -2.82 27.52 2.11
CA GLY A 248 -3.96 27.58 3.04
C GLY A 248 -4.81 26.30 3.11
N ASN A 249 -4.32 25.19 2.55
CA ASN A 249 -4.98 23.88 2.63
C ASN A 249 -4.47 23.08 3.84
N VAL A 250 -5.32 22.22 4.37
CA VAL A 250 -5.03 21.30 5.49
C VAL A 250 -5.43 19.88 5.13
N LEU A 251 -4.78 18.89 5.75
CA LEU A 251 -5.14 17.49 5.58
C LEU A 251 -6.52 17.20 6.18
N ASP A 252 -7.32 16.41 5.49
CA ASP A 252 -8.55 15.82 6.01
C ASP A 252 -8.25 14.63 6.97
N ILE A 253 -9.27 13.85 7.35
CA ILE A 253 -9.10 12.71 8.26
C ILE A 253 -8.35 11.52 7.62
N ASN A 254 -8.49 11.31 6.31
CA ASN A 254 -7.82 10.22 5.58
C ASN A 254 -6.37 10.58 5.26
N GLY A 255 -6.10 11.82 4.91
CA GLY A 255 -4.74 12.32 4.72
C GLY A 255 -3.95 12.28 6.03
N ARG A 256 -4.58 12.67 7.15
CA ARG A 256 -3.99 12.47 8.48
C ARG A 256 -3.76 10.99 8.77
N PHE A 257 -4.71 10.11 8.49
CA PHE A 257 -4.52 8.66 8.69
C PHE A 257 -3.24 8.18 8.04
N LEU A 258 -3.08 8.44 6.74
CA LEU A 258 -1.93 7.95 5.99
C LEU A 258 -0.61 8.56 6.47
N LEU A 259 -0.58 9.86 6.78
CA LEU A 259 0.61 10.52 7.31
C LEU A 259 1.05 9.94 8.66
N TYR A 260 0.11 9.68 9.57
CA TYR A 260 0.43 9.09 10.88
C TYR A 260 0.83 7.62 10.78
N THR A 261 0.22 6.85 9.87
CA THR A 261 0.65 5.49 9.55
C THR A 261 2.12 5.49 9.12
N PHE A 262 2.49 6.34 8.15
CA PHE A 262 3.86 6.42 7.65
C PHE A 262 4.85 6.96 8.70
N ALA A 263 4.45 7.96 9.48
CA ALA A 263 5.30 8.45 10.58
C ALA A 263 5.57 7.34 11.62
N THR A 264 4.54 6.55 11.96
CA THR A 264 4.65 5.44 12.92
C THR A 264 5.51 4.31 12.36
N THR A 265 5.31 3.93 11.10
CA THR A 265 6.16 2.96 10.40
C THR A 265 7.63 3.38 10.40
N MET A 266 7.92 4.66 10.11
CA MET A 266 9.30 5.16 10.13
C MET A 266 9.92 5.04 11.54
N ALA A 267 9.15 5.33 12.59
CA ALA A 267 9.60 5.18 13.97
C ALA A 267 9.87 3.70 14.33
N LEU A 268 9.01 2.78 13.89
CA LEU A 268 9.21 1.33 14.07
C LEU A 268 10.46 0.84 13.33
N THR A 269 10.68 1.28 12.09
CA THR A 269 11.88 0.94 11.32
C THR A 269 13.14 1.46 12.01
N ALA A 270 13.13 2.70 12.50
CA ALA A 270 14.26 3.26 13.24
C ALA A 270 14.56 2.47 14.53
N ALA A 271 13.53 2.07 15.28
CA ALA A 271 13.68 1.25 16.48
C ALA A 271 14.26 -0.14 16.15
N TRP A 272 13.79 -0.78 15.08
CA TRP A 272 14.29 -2.06 14.59
C TRP A 272 15.77 -2.01 14.19
N VAL A 273 16.15 -0.99 13.42
CA VAL A 273 17.54 -0.76 13.02
C VAL A 273 18.45 -0.50 14.23
N ALA A 274 17.99 0.32 15.19
CA ALA A 274 18.75 0.60 16.40
C ALA A 274 18.98 -0.67 17.24
N PHE A 275 17.96 -1.53 17.35
CA PHE A 275 18.04 -2.80 18.08
C PHE A 275 19.07 -3.76 17.48
N LEU A 276 19.15 -3.84 16.14
CA LEU A 276 20.03 -4.79 15.42
C LEU A 276 21.34 -4.17 14.93
N TRP A 277 21.68 -2.95 15.35
CA TRP A 277 22.82 -2.20 14.82
C TRP A 277 24.16 -2.94 14.95
N SER A 278 24.33 -3.69 16.04
CA SER A 278 25.60 -4.35 16.40
C SER A 278 25.67 -5.83 16.02
N ASP A 279 24.69 -6.36 15.29
CA ASP A 279 24.70 -7.77 14.86
C ASP A 279 25.73 -7.98 13.72
N PRO A 280 26.82 -8.73 13.93
CA PRO A 280 27.88 -8.83 12.93
C PRO A 280 27.47 -9.61 11.69
N VAL A 281 26.58 -10.60 11.82
CA VAL A 281 26.15 -11.45 10.70
C VAL A 281 25.17 -10.69 9.82
N LEU A 282 24.19 -10.02 10.42
CA LEU A 282 23.26 -9.17 9.68
C LEU A 282 23.97 -7.97 9.06
N ARG A 283 24.95 -7.36 9.74
CA ARG A 283 25.77 -6.28 9.17
C ARG A 283 26.60 -6.72 7.97
N ALA A 284 27.01 -7.99 7.92
CA ALA A 284 27.67 -8.54 6.74
C ALA A 284 26.70 -8.78 5.58
N LYS A 285 25.48 -9.27 5.86
CA LYS A 285 24.43 -9.51 4.85
C LYS A 285 23.90 -8.22 4.22
N TYR A 286 23.70 -7.17 5.02
CA TYR A 286 23.17 -5.88 4.56
C TYR A 286 24.28 -4.81 4.58
N PRO A 287 25.26 -4.88 3.66
CA PRO A 287 26.35 -3.92 3.63
C PRO A 287 25.86 -2.56 3.14
N GLY A 288 26.46 -1.50 3.67
CA GLY A 288 26.24 -0.14 3.20
C GLY A 288 25.67 0.82 4.26
N LEU A 289 25.34 2.02 3.78
CA LEU A 289 24.83 3.12 4.61
C LEU A 289 23.36 2.90 4.99
N ILE A 290 22.58 2.28 4.12
CA ILE A 290 21.17 1.96 4.35
C ILE A 290 21.12 0.54 4.91
N TYR A 291 21.16 0.43 6.24
CA TYR A 291 21.10 -0.83 6.96
C TYR A 291 19.69 -1.01 7.54
N VAL A 292 18.93 -1.94 6.98
CA VAL A 292 17.59 -2.30 7.44
C VAL A 292 17.43 -3.83 7.36
N PRO A 293 17.67 -4.59 8.44
CA PRO A 293 17.58 -6.05 8.38
C PRO A 293 16.16 -6.58 8.15
N GLU A 294 16.02 -7.65 7.38
CA GLU A 294 14.77 -8.41 7.26
C GLU A 294 14.42 -9.11 8.59
N PRO A 295 13.15 -9.03 9.03
CA PRO A 295 12.61 -9.89 10.08
C PRO A 295 12.86 -11.39 9.85
N TRP A 296 12.71 -11.91 8.63
CA TRP A 296 12.93 -13.35 8.37
C TRP A 296 14.39 -13.77 8.47
N SER A 297 15.32 -12.90 8.08
CA SER A 297 16.75 -13.12 8.30
C SER A 297 17.12 -13.17 9.79
N TYR A 298 16.53 -12.28 10.60
CA TYR A 298 16.67 -12.34 12.06
C TYR A 298 16.07 -13.64 12.63
N TYR A 299 14.86 -14.00 12.19
CA TYR A 299 14.17 -15.21 12.64
C TYR A 299 14.96 -16.48 12.34
N THR A 300 15.43 -16.64 11.09
CA THR A 300 16.18 -17.84 10.68
C THR A 300 17.54 -17.95 11.35
N LEU A 301 18.19 -16.82 11.66
CA LEU A 301 19.49 -16.81 12.31
C LEU A 301 19.41 -17.07 13.82
N HIS A 302 18.46 -16.43 14.51
CA HIS A 302 18.46 -16.36 15.99
C HIS A 302 17.33 -17.13 16.66
N VAL A 303 16.20 -17.32 15.97
CA VAL A 303 14.97 -17.88 16.58
C VAL A 303 14.75 -19.33 16.14
N LYS A 304 14.85 -19.61 14.84
CA LYS A 304 14.72 -20.94 14.25
C LYS A 304 16.02 -21.72 14.46
N LYS A 305 16.14 -22.42 15.58
CA LYS A 305 17.21 -23.38 15.86
C LYS A 305 16.76 -24.80 15.60
#